data_AF-A0AAN6J8S2-F1
#
_entry.id   AF-A0AAN6J8S2-F1
#
_cell.length_a   1.000
_cell.length_b   1.000
_cell.length_c   1.000
_cell.angle_alpha   90.00
_cell.angle_beta   90.00
_cell.angle_gamma   90.00
#
_symmetry.space_group_name_H-M   'P 1'
#
loop_
_entity.id
_entity.type
_entity.pdbx_description
1 polymer ?
#
loop_
_entity_poly.entity_id
_entity_poly.type
_entity_poly.pdbx_seq_one_letter_code
_entity_poly.pdbx_strand_id
1 'polypeptide(L)'
;MTTTRRPGQPVHIVLDWDGTLTVKDTMALLGGLPRARDLRLYNQRLHRPESEPPSHLRGEAEVNSIVDLTPPASVNLWDGFVAAYMEDYRAHKALHYPVTPKESPREERASPDQYSRWLESLKVVEYASAERVTRSRFFRGVRTEDVANVARDALDSGALQLREDWNCLFEMSVSQAGDQQAPLISKISIISVNWSECFIRWSLYLAAERLTNISPASKAALLGRIDNMKISSNEIHGLDSPQGSSGKLTGNVRTAREKAERLPEFSNQSEAAAAKQQHREAAFVVYVGDSGTDYECFRGADLPIWISDQGEEENRRVRRFEAVFRPLNTGNESGGFKSCHLKEWAELTDRGDGDWCAWADDLKEVADWLKSVS
;
A
#
# COMPACT_ATOMS: atom_id res chain seq x y z
N MET A 1 -9.25 19.90 16.27
CA MET A 1 -8.67 18.70 16.91
C MET A 1 -7.38 19.14 17.57
N THR A 2 -7.09 18.72 18.80
CA THR A 2 -5.79 18.95 19.42
C THR A 2 -4.78 18.06 18.70
N THR A 3 -3.91 18.65 17.90
CA THR A 3 -3.01 17.95 16.97
C THR A 3 -1.67 17.60 17.60
N THR A 4 -1.53 17.91 18.88
CA THR A 4 -0.37 17.59 19.70
C THR A 4 -0.68 16.34 20.51
N ARG A 5 0.20 15.35 20.39
CA ARG A 5 0.16 14.13 21.18
C ARG A 5 0.24 14.49 22.66
N ARG A 6 -0.60 13.85 23.49
CA ARG A 6 -0.53 14.00 24.94
C ARG A 6 0.53 13.05 25.54
N PRO A 7 1.22 13.43 26.62
CA PRO A 7 2.17 12.54 27.29
C PRO A 7 1.52 11.21 27.66
N GLY A 8 2.17 10.10 27.32
CA GLY A 8 1.65 8.74 27.56
C GLY A 8 0.54 8.27 26.64
N GLN A 9 0.07 9.10 25.70
CA GLN A 9 -0.95 8.70 24.72
C GLN A 9 -0.38 7.60 23.79
N PRO A 10 -1.08 6.47 23.61
CA PRO A 10 -0.66 5.42 22.69
C PRO A 10 -0.56 5.93 21.25
N VAL A 11 0.45 5.50 20.50
CA VAL A 11 0.60 5.86 19.08
C VAL A 11 0.14 4.70 18.20
N HIS A 12 -0.71 4.99 17.20
CA HIS A 12 -1.03 4.07 16.12
C HIS A 12 -0.46 4.64 14.81
N ILE A 13 0.54 3.96 14.26
CA ILE A 13 1.07 4.28 12.93
C ILE A 13 0.27 3.54 11.87
N VAL A 14 -0.21 4.28 10.87
CA VAL A 14 -0.87 3.76 9.69
C VAL A 14 -0.02 4.10 8.48
N LEU A 15 0.32 3.10 7.68
CA LEU A 15 1.20 3.26 6.51
C LEU A 15 0.43 2.90 5.23
N ASP A 16 0.63 3.66 4.17
CA ASP A 16 0.45 3.12 2.83
C ASP A 16 1.57 2.12 2.49
N TRP A 17 1.37 1.36 1.42
CA TRP A 17 2.31 0.36 0.93
C TRP A 17 3.17 0.90 -0.22
N ASP A 18 2.56 1.05 -1.40
CA ASP A 18 3.23 1.40 -2.65
C ASP A 18 3.73 2.84 -2.58
N GLY A 19 5.01 3.09 -2.87
CA GLY A 19 5.60 4.45 -2.80
C GLY A 19 5.86 4.95 -1.38
N THR A 20 5.29 4.31 -0.36
CA THR A 20 5.45 4.66 1.06
C THR A 20 6.36 3.70 1.82
N LEU A 21 6.02 2.41 1.90
CA LEU A 21 6.91 1.38 2.46
C LEU A 21 7.88 0.86 1.40
N THR A 22 7.43 0.81 0.14
CA THR A 22 8.26 0.47 -1.01
C THR A 22 8.75 1.72 -1.72
N VAL A 23 9.88 1.60 -2.42
CA VAL A 23 10.40 2.67 -3.27
C VAL A 23 9.59 2.83 -4.57
N LYS A 24 8.91 1.77 -5.01
CA LYS A 24 8.20 1.69 -6.29
C LYS A 24 6.83 1.06 -6.11
N ASP A 25 5.93 1.38 -7.04
CA ASP A 25 4.65 0.67 -7.20
C ASP A 25 4.89 -0.83 -7.46
N THR A 26 4.12 -1.67 -6.77
CA THR A 26 4.22 -3.13 -6.82
C THR A 26 3.05 -3.79 -7.54
N MET A 27 2.07 -3.04 -8.03
CA MET A 27 0.90 -3.59 -8.71
C MET A 27 1.33 -4.38 -9.95
N ALA A 28 2.32 -3.89 -10.70
CA ALA A 28 2.86 -4.57 -11.88
C ALA A 28 3.44 -5.97 -11.59
N LEU A 29 3.91 -6.23 -10.36
CA LEU A 29 4.45 -7.53 -9.97
C LEU A 29 3.35 -8.60 -9.92
N LEU A 30 2.11 -8.21 -9.63
CA LEU A 30 0.96 -9.11 -9.65
C LEU A 30 0.70 -9.68 -11.05
N GLY A 31 1.09 -8.97 -12.11
CA GLY A 31 1.06 -9.46 -13.49
C GLY A 31 1.85 -10.77 -13.69
N GLY A 32 2.83 -11.06 -12.84
CA GLY A 32 3.63 -12.29 -12.87
C GLY A 32 2.94 -13.52 -12.24
N LEU A 33 1.86 -13.34 -11.50
CA LEU A 33 1.21 -14.44 -10.75
C LEU A 33 0.72 -15.60 -11.63
N PRO A 34 0.09 -15.37 -12.81
CA PRO A 34 -0.28 -16.48 -13.69
C PRO A 34 0.92 -17.31 -14.16
N ARG A 35 2.07 -16.66 -14.40
CA ARG A 35 3.30 -17.37 -14.78
C ARG A 35 3.82 -18.22 -13.63
N ALA A 36 3.82 -17.71 -12.41
CA ALA A 36 4.21 -18.48 -11.22
C ALA A 36 3.31 -19.70 -11.02
N ARG A 37 1.99 -19.53 -11.15
CA ARG A 37 1.01 -20.64 -11.16
C ARG A 37 1.35 -21.68 -12.22
N ASP A 38 1.59 -21.25 -13.46
CA ASP A 38 1.83 -22.17 -14.58
C ASP A 38 3.12 -22.98 -14.38
N LEU A 39 4.17 -22.34 -13.87
CA LEU A 39 5.42 -23.00 -13.50
C LEU A 39 5.20 -24.05 -12.40
N ARG A 40 4.44 -23.70 -11.35
CA ARG A 40 4.08 -24.66 -10.30
C ARG A 40 3.33 -25.87 -10.86
N LEU A 41 2.30 -25.64 -11.67
CA LEU A 41 1.50 -26.71 -12.27
C LEU A 41 2.34 -27.60 -13.20
N TYR A 42 3.28 -27.01 -13.94
CA TYR A 42 4.24 -27.74 -14.76
C TYR A 42 5.13 -28.66 -13.91
N ASN A 43 5.74 -28.11 -12.85
CA ASN A 43 6.60 -28.88 -11.95
C ASN A 43 5.84 -30.04 -11.28
N GLN A 44 4.59 -29.84 -10.88
CA GLN A 44 3.75 -30.90 -10.31
C GLN A 44 3.49 -32.04 -11.30
N ARG A 45 3.38 -31.76 -12.61
CA ARG A 45 3.21 -32.81 -13.63
C ARG A 45 4.48 -33.64 -13.84
N LEU A 46 5.64 -32.99 -13.82
CA LEU A 46 6.93 -33.68 -13.97
C LEU A 46 7.22 -34.65 -12.81
N HIS A 47 6.73 -34.36 -11.61
CA HIS A 47 6.99 -35.15 -10.40
C HIS A 47 5.88 -36.16 -10.10
N ARG A 48 4.93 -36.37 -11.03
CA ARG A 48 3.89 -37.40 -10.87
C ARG A 48 4.50 -38.77 -11.19
N PRO A 49 4.50 -39.74 -10.25
CA PRO A 49 4.98 -41.09 -10.54
C PRO A 49 4.13 -41.74 -11.64
N GLU A 50 4.78 -42.45 -12.58
CA GLU A 50 4.19 -43.13 -13.75
C GLU A 50 3.16 -44.24 -13.42
N SER A 51 2.73 -44.37 -12.16
CA SER A 51 1.89 -45.48 -11.69
C SER A 51 0.38 -45.27 -11.83
N GLU A 52 -0.10 -44.27 -12.56
CA GLU A 52 -1.51 -44.16 -12.95
C GLU A 52 -1.66 -44.43 -14.47
N PRO A 53 -2.34 -45.51 -14.89
CA PRO A 53 -2.55 -45.77 -16.31
C PRO A 53 -3.50 -44.70 -16.89
N PRO A 54 -3.23 -44.18 -18.10
CA PRO A 54 -4.13 -43.26 -18.76
C PRO A 54 -5.44 -43.98 -19.07
N SER A 55 -6.56 -43.43 -18.58
CA SER A 55 -7.88 -43.85 -19.03
C SER A 55 -7.99 -43.63 -20.53
N HIS A 56 -8.18 -44.74 -21.25
CA HIS A 56 -8.25 -44.80 -22.71
C HIS A 56 -9.17 -43.73 -23.30
N LEU A 57 -8.58 -42.77 -24.02
CA LEU A 57 -9.20 -42.22 -25.21
C LEU A 57 -8.16 -42.13 -26.33
N ARG A 58 -8.61 -42.63 -27.47
CA ARG A 58 -7.90 -43.08 -28.66
C ARG A 58 -7.68 -41.90 -29.61
N GLY A 59 -6.47 -41.75 -30.15
CA GLY A 59 -6.19 -40.85 -31.26
C GLY A 59 -4.74 -40.41 -31.32
N GLU A 60 -3.93 -41.18 -32.03
CA GLU A 60 -2.52 -40.90 -32.32
C GLU A 60 -2.34 -39.66 -33.18
N ALA A 61 -1.41 -38.77 -32.79
CA ALA A 61 -0.33 -38.21 -33.60
C ALA A 61 0.21 -36.95 -32.92
N GLU A 62 1.38 -37.00 -32.29
CA GLU A 62 2.20 -35.80 -32.13
C GLU A 62 3.68 -36.19 -32.02
N VAL A 63 4.32 -36.13 -33.19
CA VAL A 63 5.76 -36.24 -33.39
C VAL A 63 6.36 -34.87 -33.09
N ASN A 64 7.35 -34.86 -32.21
CA ASN A 64 8.40 -33.84 -32.05
C ASN A 64 8.01 -32.38 -32.35
N SER A 65 7.58 -31.68 -31.32
CA SER A 65 7.91 -30.25 -31.22
C SER A 65 8.31 -29.93 -29.79
N ILE A 66 9.62 -29.80 -29.57
CA ILE A 66 10.16 -28.99 -28.47
C ILE A 66 9.81 -27.56 -28.86
N VAL A 67 8.57 -27.15 -28.59
CA VAL A 67 8.11 -25.78 -28.77
C VAL A 67 8.66 -24.98 -27.60
N ASP A 68 9.38 -23.92 -27.93
CA ASP A 68 9.72 -22.79 -27.08
C ASP A 68 8.64 -22.51 -26.02
N LEU A 69 8.87 -22.96 -24.77
CA LEU A 69 7.91 -22.89 -23.66
C LEU A 69 7.94 -21.53 -22.96
N THR A 70 7.97 -20.45 -23.74
CA THR A 70 7.55 -19.15 -23.24
C THR A 70 6.04 -19.06 -23.49
N PRO A 71 5.15 -18.92 -22.50
CA PRO A 71 3.77 -18.53 -22.79
C PRO A 71 3.75 -17.00 -22.99
N PRO A 72 3.66 -16.48 -24.22
CA PRO A 72 3.61 -15.03 -24.47
C PRO A 72 2.28 -14.37 -24.06
N ALA A 73 1.26 -15.16 -23.68
CA ALA A 73 -0.10 -14.65 -23.57
C ALA A 73 -0.40 -13.85 -22.29
N SER A 74 0.25 -14.13 -21.16
CA SER A 74 -0.11 -13.48 -19.88
C SER A 74 0.46 -12.07 -19.73
N VAL A 75 1.68 -11.82 -20.24
CA VAL A 75 2.31 -10.49 -20.19
C VAL A 75 1.53 -9.50 -21.05
N ASN A 76 1.14 -9.90 -22.26
CA ASN A 76 0.34 -9.08 -23.17
C ASN A 76 -1.05 -8.72 -22.61
N LEU A 77 -1.64 -9.59 -21.78
CA LEU A 77 -2.97 -9.32 -21.20
C LEU A 77 -2.90 -8.33 -20.03
N TRP A 78 -1.85 -8.40 -19.19
CA TRP A 78 -1.63 -7.43 -18.12
C TRP A 78 -1.41 -6.02 -18.69
N ASP A 79 -0.54 -5.90 -19.70
CA ASP A 79 -0.30 -4.63 -20.37
C ASP A 79 -1.60 -4.05 -21.00
N GLY A 80 -2.47 -4.94 -21.51
CA GLY A 80 -3.81 -4.57 -21.96
C GLY A 80 -4.69 -3.97 -20.86
N PHE A 81 -4.67 -4.51 -19.63
CA PHE A 81 -5.40 -3.94 -18.49
C PHE A 81 -4.86 -2.57 -18.10
N VAL A 82 -3.53 -2.42 -18.06
CA VAL A 82 -2.88 -1.14 -17.74
C VAL A 82 -3.23 -0.09 -18.79
N ALA A 83 -3.14 -0.43 -20.08
CA ALA A 83 -3.48 0.47 -21.17
C ALA A 83 -4.95 0.95 -21.07
N ALA A 84 -5.87 0.02 -20.84
CA ALA A 84 -7.30 0.34 -20.71
C ALA A 84 -7.61 1.19 -19.46
N TYR A 85 -6.92 0.96 -18.33
CA TYR A 85 -7.02 1.83 -17.16
C TYR A 85 -6.53 3.24 -17.46
N MET A 86 -5.39 3.38 -18.14
CA MET A 86 -4.84 4.70 -18.49
C MET A 86 -5.73 5.45 -19.47
N GLU A 87 -6.41 4.75 -20.38
CA GLU A 87 -7.41 5.35 -21.27
C GLU A 87 -8.62 5.88 -20.48
N ASP A 88 -9.22 5.05 -19.62
CA ASP A 88 -10.35 5.46 -18.78
C ASP A 88 -9.96 6.64 -17.88
N TYR A 89 -8.79 6.59 -17.24
CA TYR A 89 -8.30 7.65 -16.38
C TYR A 89 -8.13 8.97 -17.15
N ARG A 90 -7.54 8.94 -18.35
CA ARG A 90 -7.36 10.14 -19.18
C ARG A 90 -8.70 10.70 -19.63
N ALA A 91 -9.62 9.85 -20.08
CA ALA A 91 -10.96 10.26 -20.50
C ALA A 91 -11.75 10.88 -19.33
N HIS A 92 -11.73 10.23 -18.17
CA HIS A 92 -12.37 10.72 -16.96
C HIS A 92 -11.77 12.06 -16.50
N LYS A 93 -10.44 12.16 -16.50
CA LYS A 93 -9.73 13.40 -16.18
C LYS A 93 -10.09 14.52 -17.15
N ALA A 94 -10.21 14.27 -18.45
CA ALA A 94 -10.60 15.32 -19.40
C ALA A 94 -11.99 15.92 -19.11
N LEU A 95 -12.90 15.16 -18.51
CA LEU A 95 -14.29 15.55 -18.27
C LEU A 95 -14.57 16.06 -16.86
N HIS A 96 -13.90 15.49 -15.86
CA HIS A 96 -14.26 15.66 -14.44
C HIS A 96 -13.21 16.40 -13.61
N TYR A 97 -12.09 16.81 -14.22
CA TYR A 97 -11.04 17.55 -13.50
C TYR A 97 -11.63 18.79 -12.80
N PRO A 98 -11.26 19.06 -11.53
CA PRO A 98 -12.05 19.94 -10.67
C PRO A 98 -11.92 21.44 -11.00
N VAL A 99 -10.99 21.80 -11.88
CA VAL A 99 -10.77 23.17 -12.35
C VAL A 99 -10.55 23.18 -13.86
N THR A 100 -10.83 24.31 -14.50
CA THR A 100 -10.45 24.49 -15.91
C THR A 100 -8.93 24.48 -16.04
N PRO A 101 -8.33 23.61 -16.88
CA PRO A 101 -6.90 23.60 -17.10
C PRO A 101 -6.39 24.99 -17.50
N LYS A 102 -5.30 25.42 -16.88
CA LYS A 102 -4.65 26.72 -17.14
C LYS A 102 -3.37 26.54 -17.94
N GLU A 103 -2.94 27.60 -18.65
CA GLU A 103 -1.67 27.59 -19.38
C GLU A 103 -0.49 27.31 -18.45
N SER A 104 -0.52 27.91 -17.26
CA SER A 104 0.38 27.56 -16.16
C SER A 104 -0.33 26.60 -15.20
N PRO A 105 0.05 25.31 -15.16
CA PRO A 105 -0.37 24.36 -14.13
C PRO A 105 -0.39 24.89 -12.71
N ARG A 106 0.55 25.77 -12.39
CA ARG A 106 0.73 26.38 -11.06
C ARG A 106 -0.31 27.44 -10.74
N GLU A 107 -1.22 27.75 -11.65
CA GLU A 107 -2.37 28.66 -11.44
C GLU A 107 -3.67 27.89 -11.20
N GLU A 108 -3.66 26.56 -11.31
CA GLU A 108 -4.80 25.74 -10.95
C GLU A 108 -5.02 25.77 -9.44
N ARG A 109 -6.27 26.06 -9.03
CA ARG A 109 -6.64 26.27 -7.62
C ARG A 109 -7.96 25.57 -7.31
N ALA A 110 -7.89 24.28 -6.99
CA ALA A 110 -9.02 23.58 -6.39
C ALA A 110 -9.02 23.79 -4.88
N SER A 111 -10.21 23.97 -4.32
CA SER A 111 -10.39 23.85 -2.87
C SER A 111 -10.22 22.40 -2.41
N PRO A 112 -9.91 22.17 -1.12
CA PRO A 112 -9.90 20.84 -0.51
C PRO A 112 -11.12 19.99 -0.88
N ASP A 113 -12.33 20.57 -0.80
CA ASP A 113 -13.57 19.85 -1.11
C ASP A 113 -13.75 19.55 -2.60
N GLN A 114 -13.28 20.44 -3.49
CA GLN A 114 -13.28 20.16 -4.93
C GLN A 114 -12.32 19.00 -5.26
N TYR A 115 -11.17 18.95 -4.60
CA TYR A 115 -10.21 17.85 -4.77
C TYR A 115 -10.75 16.53 -4.23
N SER A 116 -11.36 16.51 -3.04
CA SER A 116 -12.06 15.34 -2.50
C SER A 116 -13.12 14.80 -3.46
N ARG A 117 -13.95 15.67 -4.06
CA ARG A 117 -14.96 15.26 -5.05
C ARG A 117 -14.34 14.70 -6.32
N TRP A 118 -13.23 15.28 -6.78
CA TRP A 118 -12.47 14.76 -7.92
C TRP A 118 -11.94 13.35 -7.62
N LEU A 119 -11.29 13.15 -6.48
CA LEU A 119 -10.79 11.83 -6.08
C LEU A 119 -11.91 10.80 -5.93
N GLU A 120 -13.07 11.17 -5.36
CA GLU A 120 -14.23 10.28 -5.28
C GLU A 120 -14.78 9.94 -6.66
N SER A 121 -14.75 10.89 -7.60
CA SER A 121 -15.25 10.66 -8.97
C SER A 121 -14.45 9.58 -9.71
N LEU A 122 -13.18 9.35 -9.35
CA LEU A 122 -12.34 8.31 -9.95
C LEU A 122 -12.81 6.89 -9.63
N LYS A 123 -13.74 6.71 -8.68
CA LYS A 123 -14.32 5.41 -8.32
C LYS A 123 -14.78 4.60 -9.54
N VAL A 124 -15.38 5.25 -10.53
CA VAL A 124 -15.84 4.56 -11.76
C VAL A 124 -14.68 3.95 -12.55
N VAL A 125 -13.55 4.64 -12.60
CA VAL A 125 -12.32 4.19 -13.27
C VAL A 125 -11.69 3.02 -12.51
N GLU A 126 -11.54 3.17 -11.19
CA GLU A 126 -10.91 2.14 -10.35
C GLU A 126 -11.70 0.83 -10.35
N TYR A 127 -13.03 0.90 -10.26
CA TYR A 127 -13.88 -0.29 -10.30
C TYR A 127 -13.96 -0.92 -11.69
N ALA A 128 -13.95 -0.12 -12.77
CA ALA A 128 -13.87 -0.65 -14.14
C ALA A 128 -12.56 -1.43 -14.35
N SER A 129 -11.44 -0.93 -13.82
CA SER A 129 -10.15 -1.62 -13.86
C SER A 129 -10.20 -2.98 -13.16
N ALA A 130 -10.67 -3.01 -11.91
CA ALA A 130 -10.80 -4.23 -11.14
C ALA A 130 -11.80 -5.25 -11.76
N GLU A 131 -12.88 -4.75 -12.36
CA GLU A 131 -13.87 -5.59 -13.04
C GLU A 131 -13.28 -6.24 -14.30
N ARG A 132 -12.48 -5.54 -15.10
CA ARG A 132 -11.79 -6.14 -16.27
C ARG A 132 -10.94 -7.36 -15.86
N VAL A 133 -10.15 -7.21 -14.81
CA VAL A 133 -9.31 -8.29 -14.29
C VAL A 133 -10.16 -9.44 -13.73
N THR A 134 -11.20 -9.11 -12.97
CA THR A 134 -12.15 -10.10 -12.40
C THR A 134 -12.88 -10.89 -13.48
N ARG A 135 -13.34 -10.23 -14.55
CA ARG A 135 -14.06 -10.87 -15.68
C ARG A 135 -13.15 -11.78 -16.49
N SER A 136 -11.91 -11.37 -16.72
CA SER A 136 -10.92 -12.18 -17.45
C SER A 136 -10.48 -13.42 -16.69
N ARG A 137 -10.72 -13.46 -15.36
CA ARG A 137 -10.24 -14.53 -14.47
C ARG A 137 -8.72 -14.67 -14.52
N PHE A 138 -8.02 -13.55 -14.71
CA PHE A 138 -6.56 -13.50 -14.88
C PHE A 138 -5.81 -14.31 -13.81
N PHE A 139 -6.21 -14.17 -12.54
CA PHE A 139 -5.59 -14.86 -11.40
C PHE A 139 -6.14 -16.26 -11.11
N ARG A 140 -6.96 -16.86 -11.98
CA ARG A 140 -7.58 -18.17 -11.69
C ARG A 140 -6.52 -19.24 -11.45
N GLY A 141 -6.66 -20.02 -10.38
CA GLY A 141 -5.75 -21.10 -10.01
C GLY A 141 -4.45 -20.64 -9.32
N VAL A 142 -4.20 -19.33 -9.20
CA VAL A 142 -3.09 -18.78 -8.40
C VAL A 142 -3.31 -19.15 -6.93
N ARG A 143 -2.25 -19.56 -6.24
CA ARG A 143 -2.25 -19.91 -4.82
C ARG A 143 -1.34 -19.00 -4.02
N THR A 144 -1.47 -19.05 -2.69
CA THR A 144 -0.60 -18.35 -1.74
C THR A 144 0.88 -18.63 -1.98
N GLU A 145 1.25 -19.87 -2.32
CA GLU A 145 2.63 -20.24 -2.68
C GLU A 145 3.15 -19.52 -3.93
N ASP A 146 2.29 -19.25 -4.91
CA ASP A 146 2.67 -18.49 -6.12
C ASP A 146 2.93 -17.02 -5.77
N VAL A 147 2.10 -16.45 -4.90
CA VAL A 147 2.25 -15.08 -4.39
C VAL A 147 3.56 -14.94 -3.61
N ALA A 148 3.85 -15.88 -2.72
CA ALA A 148 5.10 -15.90 -1.96
C ALA A 148 6.33 -16.03 -2.88
N ASN A 149 6.24 -16.85 -3.95
CA ASN A 149 7.31 -16.98 -4.93
C ASN A 149 7.54 -15.67 -5.71
N VAL A 150 6.47 -15.02 -6.20
CA VAL A 150 6.61 -13.72 -6.88
C VAL A 150 7.20 -12.66 -5.95
N ALA A 151 6.76 -12.59 -4.69
CA ALA A 151 7.35 -11.67 -3.71
C ALA A 151 8.84 -11.96 -3.46
N ARG A 152 9.21 -13.23 -3.34
CA ARG A 152 10.61 -13.65 -3.16
C ARG A 152 11.47 -13.25 -4.35
N ASP A 153 11.06 -13.62 -5.55
CA ASP A 153 11.78 -13.34 -6.79
C ASP A 153 11.90 -11.83 -7.04
N ALA A 154 10.85 -11.06 -6.73
CA ALA A 154 10.89 -9.61 -6.86
C ALA A 154 11.88 -8.97 -5.88
N LEU A 155 11.97 -9.47 -4.64
CA LEU A 155 12.97 -9.01 -3.68
C LEU A 155 14.39 -9.39 -4.12
N ASP A 156 14.60 -10.63 -4.59
CA ASP A 156 15.92 -11.12 -5.02
C ASP A 156 16.43 -10.39 -6.27
N SER A 157 15.54 -10.04 -7.20
CA SER A 157 15.87 -9.27 -8.41
C SER A 157 15.95 -7.76 -8.19
N GLY A 158 15.52 -7.26 -7.02
CA GLY A 158 15.37 -5.83 -6.76
C GLY A 158 14.21 -5.16 -7.51
N ALA A 159 13.29 -5.94 -8.10
CA ALA A 159 12.05 -5.41 -8.65
C ALA A 159 11.10 -4.91 -7.54
N LEU A 160 11.15 -5.55 -6.37
CA LEU A 160 10.57 -5.08 -5.12
C LEU A 160 11.68 -4.57 -4.20
N GLN A 161 11.60 -3.32 -3.78
CA GLN A 161 12.53 -2.69 -2.85
C GLN A 161 11.72 -1.98 -1.76
N LEU A 162 11.93 -2.40 -0.51
CA LEU A 162 11.49 -1.62 0.64
C LEU A 162 12.41 -0.40 0.79
N ARG A 163 11.89 0.69 1.34
CA ARG A 163 12.71 1.85 1.69
C ARG A 163 13.78 1.44 2.69
N GLU A 164 14.91 2.15 2.65
CA GLU A 164 15.96 1.99 3.65
C GLU A 164 15.37 2.18 5.05
N ASP A 165 15.83 1.37 6.00
CA ASP A 165 15.38 1.41 7.40
C ASP A 165 13.86 1.27 7.62
N TRP A 166 13.12 0.67 6.67
CA TRP A 166 11.68 0.43 6.78
C TRP A 166 11.28 -0.25 8.10
N ASN A 167 12.16 -1.10 8.64
CA ASN A 167 11.96 -1.88 9.86
C ASN A 167 12.02 -1.05 11.14
N CYS A 168 12.58 0.18 11.13
CA CYS A 168 12.72 1.01 12.33
C CYS A 168 11.40 1.26 13.06
N LEU A 169 10.33 1.58 12.32
CA LEU A 169 9.00 1.75 12.92
C LEU A 169 8.46 0.44 13.51
N PHE A 170 8.68 -0.68 12.82
CA PHE A 170 8.21 -1.99 13.28
C PHE A 170 8.92 -2.46 14.55
N GLU A 171 10.22 -2.24 14.65
CA GLU A 171 11.01 -2.55 15.85
C GLU A 171 10.56 -1.74 17.06
N MET A 172 10.19 -0.47 16.86
CA MET A 172 9.63 0.39 17.91
C MET A 172 8.24 -0.06 18.40
N SER A 173 7.58 -0.95 17.65
CA SER A 173 6.33 -1.58 18.10
C SER A 173 6.58 -2.81 18.96
N VAL A 174 7.76 -3.44 18.88
CA VAL A 174 8.12 -4.66 19.62
C VAL A 174 8.66 -4.30 21.01
N SER A 175 8.09 -4.90 22.05
CA SER A 175 8.66 -4.83 23.40
C SER A 175 10.03 -5.51 23.43
N GLN A 176 11.05 -4.80 23.92
CA GLN A 176 12.38 -5.37 24.06
C GLN A 176 12.42 -6.33 25.25
N ALA A 177 13.13 -7.45 25.10
CA ALA A 177 13.23 -8.46 26.15
C ALA A 177 13.90 -7.88 27.40
N GLY A 178 13.18 -7.87 28.53
CA GLY A 178 13.65 -7.33 29.80
C GLY A 178 13.25 -5.88 30.08
N ASP A 179 12.64 -5.19 29.11
CA ASP A 179 12.07 -3.86 29.33
C ASP A 179 10.63 -3.97 29.85
N GLN A 180 10.34 -3.30 30.97
CA GLN A 180 8.98 -3.21 31.50
C GLN A 180 8.18 -2.06 30.86
N GLN A 181 8.84 -1.22 30.05
CA GLN A 181 8.21 -0.12 29.35
C GLN A 181 7.32 -0.66 28.20
N ALA A 182 6.12 -0.11 28.07
CA ALA A 182 5.29 -0.36 26.90
C ALA A 182 6.00 0.14 25.62
N PRO A 183 5.80 -0.51 24.46
CA PRO A 183 6.39 -0.06 23.21
C PRO A 183 5.86 1.33 22.85
N LEU A 184 6.72 2.13 22.22
CA LEU A 184 6.39 3.49 21.82
C LEU A 184 5.23 3.53 20.83
N ILE A 185 5.28 2.61 19.88
CA ILE A 185 4.22 2.39 18.91
C ILE A 185 3.35 1.25 19.41
N SER A 186 2.14 1.58 19.84
CA SER A 186 1.19 0.59 20.35
C SER A 186 0.65 -0.32 19.23
N LYS A 187 0.57 0.21 18.01
CA LYS A 187 -0.01 -0.48 16.86
C LYS A 187 0.56 0.05 15.55
N ILE A 188 0.78 -0.87 14.60
CA ILE A 188 1.04 -0.55 13.20
C ILE A 188 -0.06 -1.23 12.38
N SER A 189 -0.54 -0.55 11.34
CA SER A 189 -1.39 -1.15 10.31
C SER A 189 -1.07 -0.59 8.94
N ILE A 190 -1.40 -1.34 7.90
CA ILE A 190 -1.27 -0.88 6.52
C ILE A 190 -2.66 -0.65 5.92
N ILE A 191 -2.83 0.40 5.13
CA ILE A 191 -4.01 0.62 4.29
C ILE A 191 -3.50 0.84 2.87
N SER A 192 -3.90 0.00 1.90
CA SER A 192 -3.36 0.06 0.55
C SER A 192 -4.41 -0.27 -0.51
N VAL A 193 -4.33 0.43 -1.65
CA VAL A 193 -5.15 0.14 -2.84
C VAL A 193 -4.65 -1.08 -3.64
N ASN A 194 -3.54 -1.69 -3.22
CA ASN A 194 -2.99 -2.89 -3.84
C ASN A 194 -4.05 -4.01 -3.99
N TRP A 195 -3.86 -4.90 -4.96
CA TRP A 195 -4.82 -5.98 -5.23
C TRP A 195 -4.60 -7.26 -4.43
N SER A 196 -3.54 -7.34 -3.62
CA SER A 196 -3.30 -8.50 -2.76
C SER A 196 -2.67 -8.15 -1.42
N GLU A 197 -3.46 -8.26 -0.35
CA GLU A 197 -2.98 -8.24 1.03
C GLU A 197 -1.93 -9.33 1.29
N CYS A 198 -2.16 -10.54 0.78
CA CYS A 198 -1.23 -11.66 0.83
C CYS A 198 0.13 -11.29 0.22
N PHE A 199 0.15 -10.57 -0.91
CA PHE A 199 1.41 -10.10 -1.51
C PHE A 199 2.15 -9.12 -0.60
N ILE A 200 1.46 -8.13 -0.02
CA ILE A 200 2.05 -7.18 0.93
C ILE A 200 2.64 -7.92 2.13
N ARG A 201 1.87 -8.85 2.71
CA ARG A 201 2.28 -9.61 3.90
C ARG A 201 3.52 -10.45 3.63
N TRP A 202 3.53 -11.23 2.54
CA TRP A 202 4.70 -12.03 2.17
C TRP A 202 5.92 -11.16 1.83
N SER A 203 5.72 -10.01 1.20
CA SER A 203 6.80 -9.08 0.90
C SER A 203 7.50 -8.59 2.19
N LEU A 204 6.72 -8.17 3.18
CA LEU A 204 7.24 -7.76 4.49
C LEU A 204 7.88 -8.92 5.25
N TYR A 205 7.22 -10.07 5.28
CA TYR A 205 7.71 -11.25 5.99
C TYR A 205 9.07 -11.71 5.45
N LEU A 206 9.17 -11.90 4.13
CA LEU A 206 10.42 -12.30 3.47
C LEU A 206 11.51 -11.24 3.58
N ALA A 207 11.16 -9.95 3.60
CA ALA A 207 12.15 -8.90 3.86
C ALA A 207 12.66 -8.93 5.31
N ALA A 208 11.78 -9.13 6.29
CA ALA A 208 12.16 -9.28 7.70
C ALA A 208 13.03 -10.52 7.93
N GLU A 209 12.76 -11.64 7.26
CA GLU A 209 13.60 -12.84 7.32
C GLU A 209 15.04 -12.54 6.87
N ARG A 210 15.20 -11.70 5.83
CA ARG A 210 16.49 -11.29 5.27
C ARG A 210 17.27 -10.29 6.13
N LEU A 211 16.67 -9.66 7.16
CA LEU A 211 17.40 -8.74 8.05
C LEU A 211 18.52 -9.47 8.79
N THR A 212 19.75 -8.99 8.70
CA THR A 212 20.93 -9.62 9.34
C THR A 212 21.44 -8.85 10.56
N ASN A 213 21.00 -7.60 10.72
CA ASN A 213 21.44 -6.65 11.74
C ASN A 213 20.59 -6.67 13.04
N ILE A 214 19.70 -7.65 13.21
CA ILE A 214 18.84 -7.78 14.39
C ILE A 214 19.02 -9.14 15.07
N SER A 215 18.76 -9.20 16.38
CA SER A 215 18.86 -10.46 17.14
C SER A 215 17.83 -11.49 16.67
N PRO A 216 18.09 -12.80 16.80
CA PRO A 216 17.11 -13.84 16.46
C PRO A 216 15.77 -13.69 17.19
N ALA A 217 15.80 -13.26 18.47
CA ALA A 217 14.58 -13.02 19.25
C ALA A 217 13.79 -11.82 18.73
N SER A 218 14.47 -10.71 18.41
CA SER A 218 13.85 -9.52 17.82
C SER A 218 13.27 -9.83 16.44
N LYS A 219 13.97 -10.61 15.62
CA LYS A 219 13.48 -11.09 14.32
C LYS A 219 12.22 -11.93 14.46
N ALA A 220 12.22 -12.92 15.37
CA ALA A 220 11.04 -13.76 15.61
C ALA A 220 9.83 -12.94 16.06
N ALA A 221 10.04 -11.96 16.95
CA ALA A 221 8.99 -11.04 17.38
C ALA A 221 8.48 -10.14 16.23
N LEU A 222 9.38 -9.64 15.38
CA LEU A 222 9.02 -8.86 14.19
C LEU A 222 8.20 -9.68 13.19
N LEU A 223 8.63 -10.91 12.88
CA LEU A 223 7.89 -11.82 11.99
C LEU A 223 6.50 -12.13 12.55
N GLY A 224 6.41 -12.45 13.85
CA GLY A 224 5.12 -12.65 14.52
C GLY A 224 4.22 -11.42 14.47
N ARG A 225 4.78 -10.21 14.55
CA ARG A 225 4.00 -8.98 14.37
C ARG A 225 3.53 -8.79 12.94
N ILE A 226 4.40 -8.99 11.96
CA ILE A 226 4.05 -8.88 10.54
C ILE A 226 2.92 -9.86 10.22
N ASP A 227 2.97 -11.09 10.72
CA ASP A 227 1.94 -12.10 10.48
C ASP A 227 0.56 -11.69 11.06
N ASN A 228 0.55 -11.08 12.24
CA ASN A 228 -0.67 -10.65 12.92
C ASN A 228 -1.12 -9.21 12.62
N MET A 229 -0.34 -8.46 11.83
CA MET A 229 -0.61 -7.05 11.55
C MET A 229 -1.86 -6.89 10.70
N LYS A 230 -2.71 -5.91 11.05
CA LYS A 230 -3.85 -5.52 10.22
C LYS A 230 -3.35 -4.86 8.93
N ILE A 231 -3.63 -5.49 7.79
CA ILE A 231 -3.43 -4.93 6.46
C ILE A 231 -4.80 -4.80 5.81
N SER A 232 -5.22 -3.57 5.54
CA SER A 232 -6.48 -3.24 4.89
C SER A 232 -6.21 -2.99 3.41
N SER A 233 -6.29 -4.05 2.61
CA SER A 233 -6.11 -3.98 1.16
C SER A 233 -7.20 -4.79 0.44
N ASN A 234 -7.11 -4.90 -0.88
CA ASN A 234 -7.92 -5.85 -1.63
C ASN A 234 -7.24 -7.24 -1.59
N GLU A 235 -7.93 -8.25 -2.11
CA GLU A 235 -7.35 -9.59 -2.19
C GLU A 235 -7.83 -10.37 -3.42
N ILE A 236 -7.00 -11.27 -3.91
CA ILE A 236 -7.33 -12.29 -4.90
C ILE A 236 -8.12 -13.41 -4.20
N HIS A 237 -9.36 -13.64 -4.63
CA HIS A 237 -10.25 -14.59 -3.98
C HIS A 237 -9.74 -16.03 -4.05
N GLY A 238 -9.53 -16.65 -2.88
CA GLY A 238 -9.33 -18.10 -2.75
C GLY A 238 -7.91 -18.58 -2.99
N LEU A 239 -6.89 -17.77 -2.64
CA LEU A 239 -5.48 -18.15 -2.74
C LEU A 239 -5.14 -19.41 -1.92
N ASP A 240 -5.78 -19.62 -0.77
CA ASP A 240 -5.57 -20.80 0.08
C ASP A 240 -6.42 -22.02 -0.34
N SER A 241 -7.24 -21.89 -1.39
CA SER A 241 -8.00 -23.03 -1.91
C SER A 241 -7.05 -24.07 -2.53
N PRO A 242 -7.31 -25.37 -2.35
CA PRO A 242 -6.58 -26.41 -3.08
C PRO A 242 -6.69 -26.26 -4.60
N GLN A 243 -7.78 -25.69 -5.13
CA GLN A 243 -7.93 -25.42 -6.56
C GLN A 243 -7.29 -24.09 -6.98
N GLY A 244 -6.77 -23.33 -6.02
CA GLY A 244 -6.33 -21.95 -6.18
C GLY A 244 -7.47 -20.98 -6.40
N SER A 245 -7.09 -19.75 -6.71
CA SER A 245 -7.99 -18.61 -6.81
C SER A 245 -9.10 -18.82 -7.83
N SER A 246 -10.26 -18.21 -7.56
CA SER A 246 -11.35 -18.15 -8.53
C SER A 246 -11.06 -17.18 -9.68
N GLY A 247 -10.02 -16.36 -9.57
CA GLY A 247 -9.67 -15.28 -10.49
C GLY A 247 -10.41 -13.96 -10.24
N LYS A 248 -11.25 -13.89 -9.19
CA LYS A 248 -11.94 -12.64 -8.80
C LYS A 248 -11.10 -11.84 -7.81
N LEU A 249 -11.24 -10.51 -7.84
CA LEU A 249 -10.79 -9.64 -6.77
C LEU A 249 -11.88 -9.52 -5.68
N THR A 250 -11.45 -9.38 -4.44
CA THR A 250 -12.24 -9.16 -3.23
C THR A 250 -11.72 -7.94 -2.48
N GLY A 251 -12.49 -7.43 -1.53
CA GLY A 251 -12.21 -6.15 -0.88
C GLY A 251 -12.70 -4.94 -1.68
N ASN A 252 -12.65 -3.78 -1.04
CA ASN A 252 -13.18 -2.52 -1.53
C ASN A 252 -12.33 -1.32 -1.08
N VAL A 253 -11.00 -1.47 -1.12
CA VAL A 253 -10.06 -0.35 -0.85
C VAL A 253 -9.47 0.06 -2.19
N ARG A 254 -10.13 0.95 -2.94
CA ARG A 254 -9.66 1.37 -4.27
C ARG A 254 -9.53 2.87 -4.43
N THR A 255 -10.31 3.65 -3.68
CA THR A 255 -10.28 5.11 -3.74
C THR A 255 -9.69 5.72 -2.48
N ALA A 256 -9.36 7.03 -2.54
CA ALA A 256 -8.89 7.76 -1.37
C ALA A 256 -9.88 7.70 -0.20
N ARG A 257 -11.17 7.89 -0.49
CA ARG A 257 -12.24 7.77 0.51
C ARG A 257 -12.31 6.37 1.10
N GLU A 258 -12.22 5.34 0.28
CA GLU A 258 -12.27 3.95 0.74
C GLU A 258 -11.04 3.57 1.58
N LYS A 259 -9.87 4.16 1.35
CA LYS A 259 -8.71 4.08 2.27
C LYS A 259 -9.05 4.76 3.60
N ALA A 260 -9.56 5.98 3.58
CA ALA A 260 -9.87 6.75 4.79
C ALA A 260 -10.92 6.09 5.68
N GLU A 261 -11.90 5.40 5.10
CA GLU A 261 -12.89 4.60 5.83
C GLU A 261 -12.27 3.46 6.66
N ARG A 262 -11.00 3.10 6.41
CA ARG A 262 -10.25 2.08 7.17
C ARG A 262 -9.41 2.68 8.30
N LEU A 263 -9.31 4.00 8.41
CA LEU A 263 -8.66 4.64 9.54
C LEU A 263 -9.40 4.31 10.85
N PRO A 264 -8.68 4.27 11.98
CA PRO A 264 -9.27 3.98 13.30
C PRO A 264 -10.43 4.91 13.67
N GLU A 265 -10.39 6.17 13.24
CA GLU A 265 -11.43 7.18 13.53
C GLU A 265 -12.73 6.94 12.76
N PHE A 266 -12.66 6.46 11.52
CA PHE A 266 -13.84 6.18 10.69
C PHE A 266 -14.40 4.78 10.90
N SER A 267 -13.55 3.80 11.24
CA SER A 267 -13.95 2.41 11.43
C SER A 267 -14.67 2.12 12.76
N ASN A 268 -14.78 3.12 13.66
CA ASN A 268 -15.22 2.90 15.04
C ASN A 268 -16.26 3.88 15.56
N GLN A 269 -17.51 3.74 15.11
CA GLN A 269 -18.62 3.92 16.05
C GLN A 269 -18.64 2.79 17.11
N SER A 270 -18.01 1.64 16.81
CA SER A 270 -17.96 0.45 17.69
C SER A 270 -16.80 0.45 18.70
N GLU A 271 -15.52 0.57 18.29
CA GLU A 271 -14.42 0.59 19.30
C GLU A 271 -14.36 1.90 20.09
N ALA A 272 -14.84 3.04 19.56
CA ALA A 272 -14.96 4.26 20.35
C ALA A 272 -16.02 4.10 21.46
N ALA A 273 -17.07 3.32 21.23
CA ALA A 273 -18.05 2.96 22.26
C ALA A 273 -17.46 1.97 23.29
N ALA A 274 -16.67 0.99 22.84
CA ALA A 274 -15.99 0.04 23.73
C ALA A 274 -14.86 0.68 24.56
N ALA A 275 -14.08 1.59 23.97
CA ALA A 275 -13.03 2.35 24.65
C ALA A 275 -13.62 3.36 25.65
N LYS A 276 -14.77 3.97 25.33
CA LYS A 276 -15.56 4.77 26.28
C LYS A 276 -16.10 3.96 27.44
N GLN A 277 -16.48 2.69 27.23
CA GLN A 277 -16.88 1.77 28.30
C GLN A 277 -15.70 1.29 29.16
N GLN A 278 -14.47 1.30 28.62
CA GLN A 278 -13.26 0.84 29.31
C GLN A 278 -12.31 1.96 29.77
N HIS A 279 -12.71 3.23 29.68
CA HIS A 279 -11.86 4.40 29.99
C HIS A 279 -10.47 4.37 29.30
N ARG A 280 -10.36 3.75 28.12
CA ARG A 280 -9.10 3.74 27.35
C ARG A 280 -9.03 4.99 26.49
N GLU A 281 -7.88 5.66 26.56
CA GLU A 281 -7.59 6.85 25.77
C GLU A 281 -7.45 6.48 24.28
N ALA A 282 -8.02 7.30 23.39
CA ALA A 282 -7.88 7.11 21.95
C ALA A 282 -6.41 7.28 21.53
N ALA A 283 -5.92 6.39 20.67
CA ALA A 283 -4.55 6.46 20.17
C ALA A 283 -4.35 7.70 19.30
N PHE A 284 -3.16 8.30 19.36
CA PHE A 284 -2.71 9.33 18.43
C PHE A 284 -2.38 8.68 17.09
N VAL A 285 -3.11 9.05 16.04
CA VAL A 285 -3.01 8.43 14.71
C VAL A 285 -2.03 9.20 13.84
N VAL A 286 -0.91 8.55 13.52
CA VAL A 286 0.04 9.05 12.51
C VAL A 286 -0.23 8.29 11.22
N TYR A 287 -0.49 9.01 10.13
CA TYR A 287 -0.64 8.42 8.81
C TYR A 287 0.54 8.81 7.93
N VAL A 288 1.17 7.84 7.27
CA VAL A 288 2.24 8.07 6.30
C VAL A 288 1.79 7.58 4.93
N GLY A 289 1.89 8.44 3.91
CA GLY A 289 1.53 8.14 2.52
C GLY A 289 2.34 8.98 1.54
N ASP A 290 2.25 8.72 0.24
CA ASP A 290 3.03 9.45 -0.78
C ASP A 290 2.20 10.03 -1.92
N SER A 291 0.90 9.69 -2.00
CA SER A 291 0.09 9.90 -3.19
C SER A 291 -1.22 10.65 -2.95
N GLY A 292 -1.89 11.04 -4.04
CA GLY A 292 -3.25 11.60 -3.97
C GLY A 292 -4.28 10.61 -3.43
N THR A 293 -4.04 9.30 -3.51
CA THR A 293 -4.93 8.29 -2.91
C THR A 293 -4.88 8.30 -1.38
N ASP A 294 -3.88 8.95 -0.80
CA ASP A 294 -3.73 9.10 0.65
C ASP A 294 -4.37 10.38 1.19
N TYR A 295 -4.85 11.26 0.30
CA TYR A 295 -5.35 12.57 0.67
C TYR A 295 -6.45 12.53 1.74
N GLU A 296 -7.45 11.66 1.58
CA GLU A 296 -8.54 11.54 2.56
C GLU A 296 -8.05 10.92 3.89
N CYS A 297 -7.02 10.07 3.84
CA CYS A 297 -6.38 9.60 5.05
C CYS A 297 -5.63 10.73 5.77
N PHE A 298 -4.97 11.62 5.01
CA PHE A 298 -4.32 12.79 5.59
C PHE A 298 -5.32 13.72 6.29
N ARG A 299 -6.51 13.88 5.73
CA ARG A 299 -7.60 14.66 6.35
C ARG A 299 -8.12 14.05 7.66
N GLY A 300 -7.95 12.74 7.85
CA GLY A 300 -8.47 11.99 9.00
C GLY A 300 -7.43 11.57 10.03
N ALA A 301 -6.17 11.99 9.91
CA ALA A 301 -5.11 11.64 10.84
C ALA A 301 -4.77 12.81 11.78
N ASP A 302 -4.37 12.51 13.02
CA ASP A 302 -3.85 13.53 13.94
C ASP A 302 -2.55 14.14 13.41
N LEU A 303 -1.69 13.28 12.83
CA LEU A 303 -0.45 13.65 12.16
C LEU A 303 -0.37 13.00 10.77
N PRO A 304 -0.75 13.73 9.71
CA PRO A 304 -0.51 13.31 8.34
C PRO A 304 0.91 13.64 7.89
N ILE A 305 1.63 12.63 7.37
CA ILE A 305 2.99 12.74 6.87
C ILE A 305 3.02 12.32 5.40
N TRP A 306 3.40 13.23 4.52
CA TRP A 306 3.77 12.90 3.15
C TRP A 306 5.24 12.48 3.09
N ILE A 307 5.53 11.29 2.56
CA ILE A 307 6.90 10.79 2.48
C ILE A 307 7.52 11.11 1.11
N SER A 308 8.70 11.73 1.15
CA SER A 308 9.53 12.05 -0.01
C SER A 308 10.48 10.89 -0.34
N ASP A 309 11.21 10.99 -1.44
CA ASP A 309 12.37 10.11 -1.65
C ASP A 309 13.60 10.68 -0.92
N GLN A 310 14.38 9.78 -0.34
CA GLN A 310 15.55 10.15 0.44
C GLN A 310 16.62 10.79 -0.46
N GLY A 311 17.22 11.89 0.00
CA GLY A 311 18.21 12.64 -0.78
C GLY A 311 17.64 13.41 -1.97
N GLU A 312 16.31 13.53 -2.09
CA GLU A 312 15.67 14.35 -3.11
C GLU A 312 15.98 15.84 -2.86
N GLU A 313 16.50 16.53 -3.89
CA GLU A 313 16.73 17.97 -3.81
C GLU A 313 15.42 18.73 -3.51
N GLU A 314 15.49 19.75 -2.67
CA GLU A 314 14.32 20.52 -2.20
C GLU A 314 13.39 20.97 -3.35
N ASN A 315 13.97 21.54 -4.42
CA ASN A 315 13.22 21.98 -5.59
C ASN A 315 12.47 20.84 -6.30
N ARG A 316 13.05 19.63 -6.30
CA ARG A 316 12.46 18.44 -6.91
C ARG A 316 11.33 17.91 -6.02
N ARG A 317 11.55 17.86 -4.70
CA ARG A 317 10.54 17.49 -3.70
C ARG A 317 9.31 18.38 -3.76
N VAL A 318 9.51 19.71 -3.78
CA VAL A 318 8.42 20.69 -3.92
C VAL A 318 7.63 20.47 -5.21
N ARG A 319 8.31 20.27 -6.36
CA ARG A 319 7.63 19.97 -7.62
C ARG A 319 6.86 18.66 -7.60
N ARG A 320 7.38 17.63 -6.93
CA ARG A 320 6.71 16.34 -6.77
C ARG A 320 5.46 16.50 -5.91
N PHE A 321 5.57 17.17 -4.76
CA PHE A 321 4.43 17.48 -3.90
C PHE A 321 3.34 18.27 -4.66
N GLU A 322 3.73 19.35 -5.36
CA GLU A 322 2.84 20.11 -6.24
C GLU A 322 2.16 19.21 -7.28
N ALA A 323 2.88 18.28 -7.89
CA ALA A 323 2.35 17.39 -8.92
C ALA A 323 1.39 16.31 -8.36
N VAL A 324 1.70 15.75 -7.19
CA VAL A 324 0.89 14.72 -6.52
C VAL A 324 -0.47 15.28 -6.11
N PHE A 325 -0.48 16.46 -5.48
CA PHE A 325 -1.69 17.07 -4.95
C PHE A 325 -2.39 18.02 -5.92
N ARG A 326 -1.86 18.18 -7.14
CA ARG A 326 -2.50 18.99 -8.18
C ARG A 326 -3.94 18.53 -8.43
N PRO A 327 -4.93 19.43 -8.53
CA PRO A 327 -4.83 20.90 -8.58
C PRO A 327 -5.06 21.64 -7.26
N LEU A 328 -4.80 21.02 -6.10
CA LEU A 328 -4.89 21.73 -4.82
C LEU A 328 -4.02 22.98 -4.81
N ASN A 329 -4.49 24.03 -4.14
CA ASN A 329 -3.67 25.19 -3.85
C ASN A 329 -2.59 24.81 -2.83
N THR A 330 -1.36 24.56 -3.26
CA THR A 330 -0.22 24.25 -2.36
C THR A 330 0.66 25.47 -2.07
N GLY A 331 0.25 26.67 -2.49
CA GLY A 331 1.03 27.90 -2.30
C GLY A 331 0.84 28.55 -0.93
N ASN A 332 1.58 29.63 -0.67
CA ASN A 332 1.57 30.35 0.61
C ASN A 332 0.30 31.19 0.87
N GLU A 333 -0.69 31.14 -0.02
CA GLU A 333 -1.97 31.84 0.13
C GLU A 333 -2.81 31.24 1.28
N SER A 334 -3.73 32.03 1.83
CA SER A 334 -4.63 31.55 2.90
C SER A 334 -5.57 30.46 2.38
N GLY A 335 -5.70 29.35 3.13
CA GLY A 335 -6.58 28.23 2.78
C GLY A 335 -5.99 27.19 1.82
N GLY A 336 -4.68 27.23 1.57
CA GLY A 336 -3.96 26.22 0.79
C GLY A 336 -3.63 24.94 1.56
N PHE A 337 -3.39 23.84 0.84
CA PHE A 337 -2.82 22.58 1.33
C PHE A 337 -1.29 22.70 1.41
N LYS A 338 -0.80 23.27 2.51
CA LYS A 338 0.63 23.48 2.73
C LYS A 338 1.26 22.33 3.50
N SER A 339 2.57 22.19 3.34
CA SER A 339 3.37 21.24 4.09
C SER A 339 4.58 21.90 4.73
N CYS A 340 4.91 21.51 5.96
CA CYS A 340 6.16 21.86 6.61
C CYS A 340 7.01 20.61 6.85
N HIS A 341 8.30 20.79 7.14
CA HIS A 341 9.15 19.65 7.50
C HIS A 341 8.65 19.03 8.83
N LEU A 342 8.73 17.71 8.96
CA LEU A 342 8.36 17.00 10.20
C LEU A 342 9.05 17.54 11.46
N LYS A 343 10.28 18.05 11.35
CA LYS A 343 10.97 18.70 12.49
C LYS A 343 10.32 20.02 12.91
N GLU A 344 9.89 20.82 11.93
CA GLU A 344 9.20 22.10 12.17
C GLU A 344 7.80 21.87 12.73
N TRP A 345 7.18 20.74 12.39
CA TRP A 345 5.87 20.36 12.90
C TRP A 345 5.82 20.29 14.43
N ALA A 346 6.92 19.89 15.09
CA ALA A 346 6.99 19.80 16.55
C ALA A 346 6.91 21.17 17.26
N GLU A 347 7.20 22.24 16.54
CA GLU A 347 7.24 23.61 17.07
C GLU A 347 5.90 24.36 16.87
N LEU A 348 4.97 23.77 16.12
CA LEU A 348 3.64 24.32 15.87
C LEU A 348 2.74 24.16 17.11
N THR A 349 2.72 25.19 17.95
CA THR A 349 1.92 25.23 19.20
C THR A 349 0.44 25.58 18.98
N ASP A 350 0.10 26.16 17.84
CA ASP A 350 -1.26 26.50 17.45
C ASP A 350 -1.38 26.32 15.93
N ARG A 351 -2.19 25.36 15.47
CA ARG A 351 -2.51 25.27 14.04
C ARG A 351 -3.47 26.41 13.72
N GLY A 352 -2.92 27.57 13.37
CA GLY A 352 -3.62 28.47 12.47
C GLY A 352 -3.95 27.75 11.15
N ASP A 353 -4.83 28.32 10.33
CA ASP A 353 -5.31 27.80 9.03
C ASP A 353 -4.21 27.57 7.94
N GLY A 354 -2.95 27.32 8.31
CA GLY A 354 -1.77 27.30 7.46
C GLY A 354 -1.38 25.92 6.91
N ASP A 355 -1.00 24.97 7.76
CA ASP A 355 -0.32 23.73 7.34
C ASP A 355 -1.17 22.47 7.51
N TRP A 356 -1.29 21.70 6.41
CA TRP A 356 -2.17 20.53 6.33
C TRP A 356 -1.45 19.21 6.58
N CYS A 357 -0.17 19.08 6.18
CA CYS A 357 0.62 17.88 6.45
C CYS A 357 2.09 18.16 6.75
N ALA A 358 2.72 17.27 7.51
CA ALA A 358 4.18 17.23 7.59
C ALA A 358 4.73 16.51 6.36
N TRP A 359 6.01 16.73 6.05
CA TRP A 359 6.76 15.86 5.16
C TRP A 359 8.03 15.33 5.83
N ALA A 360 8.45 14.12 5.42
CA ALA A 360 9.68 13.46 5.87
C ALA A 360 10.45 12.88 4.69
N ASP A 361 11.77 12.83 4.79
CA ASP A 361 12.64 12.30 3.72
C ASP A 361 12.63 10.76 3.66
N ASP A 362 12.39 10.11 4.80
CA ASP A 362 12.30 8.65 4.92
C ASP A 362 11.54 8.22 6.19
N LEU A 363 11.38 6.91 6.37
CA LEU A 363 10.71 6.32 7.54
C LEU A 363 11.57 6.36 8.81
N LYS A 364 12.89 6.47 8.67
CA LYS A 364 13.80 6.60 9.81
C LYS A 364 13.63 7.97 10.47
N GLU A 365 13.43 9.03 9.69
CA GLU A 365 13.14 10.36 10.19
C GLU A 365 11.84 10.36 11.01
N VAL A 366 10.80 9.68 10.52
CA VAL A 366 9.54 9.50 11.26
C VAL A 366 9.78 8.76 12.58
N ALA A 367 10.59 7.69 12.54
CA ALA A 367 10.96 6.94 13.73
C ALA A 367 11.74 7.78 14.75
N ASP A 368 12.69 8.61 14.29
CA ASP A 368 13.52 9.46 15.15
C ASP A 368 12.72 10.63 15.73
N TRP A 369 11.79 11.21 14.96
CA TRP A 369 10.84 12.19 15.45
C TRP A 369 9.94 11.59 16.54
N LEU A 370 9.39 10.38 16.33
CA LEU A 370 8.58 9.72 17.35
C LEU A 370 9.35 9.53 18.66
N LYS A 371 10.63 9.16 18.60
CA LYS A 371 11.48 9.01 19.79
C LYS A 371 11.71 10.34 20.52
N SER A 372 11.80 11.47 19.80
CA SER A 372 12.05 12.78 20.41
C SER A 372 10.82 13.40 21.08
N VAL A 373 9.62 13.03 20.63
CA VAL A 373 8.33 13.54 21.15
C VAL A 373 7.64 12.58 22.14
N SER A 374 8.36 11.58 22.64
CA SER A 374 7.82 10.52 23.49
C SER A 374 8.09 10.65 24.97
#